data_AF-A0A7J3F014-F1
#
_entry.id   AF-A0A7J3F014-F1
#
_cell.length_a   1.000
_cell.length_b   1.000
_cell.length_c   1.000
_cell.angle_alpha   90.00
_cell.angle_beta   90.00
_cell.angle_gamma   90.00
#
_symmetry.space_group_name_H-M   'P 1'
#
loop_
_entity.id
_entity.type
_entity.pdbx_description
1 polymer ?
#
loop_
_entity_poly.entity_id
_entity_poly.type
_entity_poly.pdbx_seq_one_letter_code
_entity_poly.pdbx_strand_id
1 'polypeptide(L)'
;VYSEPIGIFASGRVVRGADLLAKISEALSKCIGASIEEHLSLKPELRASAASRVRESLNKVLSPITSYRTNLQRSGLRDRDSWPSESRLEIEVSQPFGLIRFVKEPPKNVAEPPEDIKRRVEEEAIRIALKIEADEGRIATPVPESEHYDIKSIDPRTGELRKIEVKGHAGCEVYAELTDEEAKLAGKEGERYWLYIVYDVKSGSPKILKFRDPIKTMNWKIFERVERRWLLWPKNKLP
;
A
#
# COMPACT_ATOMS: atom_id res chain seq x y z
N VAL A 1 -16.03 7.22 27.13
CA VAL A 1 -14.84 6.56 26.53
C VAL A 1 -14.24 7.54 25.54
N TYR A 2 -12.94 7.80 25.62
CA TYR A 2 -12.22 8.67 24.68
C TYR A 2 -11.49 7.82 23.64
N SER A 3 -11.53 8.22 22.38
CA SER A 3 -10.88 7.54 21.26
C SER A 3 -10.30 8.56 20.30
N GLU A 4 -9.10 8.28 19.78
CA GLU A 4 -8.47 9.11 18.75
C GLU A 4 -7.68 8.25 17.76
N PRO A 5 -7.53 8.69 16.51
CA PRO A 5 -6.68 8.00 15.54
C PRO A 5 -5.21 8.16 15.92
N ILE A 6 -4.43 7.09 15.70
CA ILE A 6 -2.99 7.08 15.87
C ILE A 6 -2.33 6.52 14.61
N GLY A 7 -1.17 7.05 14.24
CA GLY A 7 -0.31 6.49 13.21
C GLY A 7 0.82 5.69 13.85
N ILE A 8 1.11 4.51 13.31
CA ILE A 8 2.20 3.66 13.76
C ILE A 8 3.12 3.41 12.56
N PHE A 9 4.36 3.88 12.64
CA PHE A 9 5.39 3.57 11.64
C PHE A 9 5.86 2.12 11.79
N ALA A 10 6.39 1.53 10.72
CA ALA A 10 7.01 0.21 10.76
C ALA A 10 8.17 0.11 11.77
N SER A 11 8.81 1.23 12.11
CA SER A 11 9.83 1.34 13.17
C SER A 11 9.26 1.29 14.59
N GLY A 12 7.94 1.24 14.77
CA GLY A 12 7.28 1.32 16.08
C GLY A 12 7.07 2.73 16.60
N ARG A 13 7.52 3.77 15.87
CA ARG A 13 7.24 5.18 16.22
C ARG A 13 5.74 5.47 16.10
N VAL A 14 5.17 6.10 17.13
CA VAL A 14 3.75 6.47 17.19
C VAL A 14 3.60 7.96 16.98
N VAL A 15 2.68 8.38 16.10
CA VAL A 15 2.31 9.77 15.85
C VAL A 15 0.80 9.97 16.07
N ARG A 16 0.42 11.14 16.59
CA ARG A 16 -0.95 11.42 17.06
C ARG A 16 -1.27 12.89 16.86
N GLY A 17 -2.56 13.26 16.99
CA GLY A 17 -2.99 14.65 16.93
C GLY A 17 -2.47 15.40 15.69
N ALA A 18 -1.91 16.60 15.90
CA ALA A 18 -1.41 17.46 14.83
C ALA A 18 -0.32 16.79 13.96
N ASP A 19 0.60 16.02 14.56
CA ASP A 19 1.67 15.35 13.83
C ASP A 19 1.12 14.29 12.86
N LEU A 20 0.10 13.55 13.30
CA LEU A 20 -0.58 12.58 12.45
C LEU A 20 -1.30 13.29 11.30
N LEU A 21 -2.03 14.36 11.58
CA LEU A 21 -2.74 15.14 10.55
C LEU A 21 -1.78 15.72 9.52
N ALA A 22 -0.62 16.24 9.95
CA ALA A 22 0.41 16.74 9.05
C ALA A 22 0.96 15.61 8.14
N LYS A 23 1.19 14.41 8.70
CA LYS A 23 1.66 13.26 7.92
C LYS A 23 0.63 12.73 6.93
N ILE A 24 -0.64 12.73 7.30
CA ILE A 24 -1.73 12.37 6.40
C ILE A 24 -1.85 13.41 5.28
N SER A 25 -1.80 14.70 5.60
CA SER A 25 -1.84 15.77 4.60
C SER A 25 -0.68 15.68 3.61
N GLU A 26 0.54 15.42 4.09
CA GLU A 26 1.71 15.17 3.25
C GLU A 26 1.48 13.98 2.31
N ALA A 27 1.01 12.85 2.83
CA ALA A 27 0.73 11.65 2.05
C ALA A 27 -0.35 11.89 0.98
N LEU A 28 -1.43 12.59 1.33
CA LEU A 28 -2.53 12.89 0.41
C LEU A 28 -2.09 13.85 -0.71
N SER A 29 -1.26 14.85 -0.39
CA SER A 29 -0.76 15.82 -1.37
C SER A 29 0.08 15.21 -2.50
N LYS A 30 0.69 14.04 -2.24
CA LYS A 30 1.52 13.28 -3.18
C LYS A 30 0.96 11.88 -3.44
N CYS A 31 -0.34 11.70 -3.25
CA CYS A 31 -0.97 10.40 -3.43
C CYS A 31 -0.91 10.01 -4.91
N ILE A 32 -0.23 8.91 -5.22
CA ILE A 32 -0.13 8.36 -6.57
C ILE A 32 -1.30 7.43 -6.92
N GLY A 33 -1.95 6.87 -5.90
CA GLY A 33 -3.13 6.04 -6.05
C GLY A 33 -3.58 5.38 -4.75
N ALA A 34 -4.77 4.76 -4.80
CA ALA A 34 -5.36 4.04 -3.68
C ALA A 34 -5.43 2.53 -4.00
N SER A 35 -4.77 1.71 -3.17
CA SER A 35 -4.83 0.25 -3.26
C SER A 35 -5.79 -0.34 -2.23
N ILE A 36 -6.40 -1.47 -2.56
CA ILE A 36 -7.23 -2.24 -1.61
C ILE A 36 -6.34 -3.26 -0.90
N GLU A 37 -6.35 -3.23 0.43
CA GLU A 37 -5.68 -4.22 1.26
C GLU A 37 -6.76 -5.03 2.00
N GLU A 38 -6.96 -6.29 1.58
CA GLU A 38 -8.06 -7.13 2.09
C GLU A 38 -7.81 -7.65 3.52
N HIS A 39 -6.55 -7.65 4.00
CA HIS A 39 -6.21 -8.14 5.33
C HIS A 39 -5.19 -7.26 6.06
N LEU A 40 -5.68 -6.22 6.73
CA LEU A 40 -4.88 -5.32 7.55
C LEU A 40 -4.78 -5.84 8.98
N SER A 41 -3.61 -6.34 9.37
CA SER A 41 -3.32 -6.77 10.74
C SER A 41 -2.16 -5.97 11.33
N LEU A 42 -2.29 -5.63 12.62
CA LEU A 42 -1.22 -4.98 13.38
C LEU A 42 -0.47 -6.01 14.20
N LYS A 43 0.86 -6.07 14.02
CA LYS A 43 1.74 -6.95 14.79
C LYS A 43 1.61 -6.67 16.30
N PRO A 44 1.63 -7.70 17.17
CA PRO A 44 1.48 -7.54 18.62
C PRO A 44 2.47 -6.54 19.23
N GLU A 45 3.70 -6.51 18.75
CA GLU A 45 4.76 -5.63 19.27
C GLU A 45 4.46 -4.16 18.98
N LEU A 46 3.96 -3.87 17.78
CA LEU A 46 3.54 -2.52 17.38
C LEU A 46 2.33 -2.06 18.19
N ARG A 47 1.38 -2.98 18.44
CA ARG A 47 0.21 -2.72 19.29
C ARG A 47 0.62 -2.36 20.72
N ALA A 48 1.56 -3.10 21.31
CA ALA A 48 2.08 -2.84 22.64
C ALA A 48 2.84 -1.51 22.73
N SER A 49 3.70 -1.21 21.74
CA SER A 49 4.41 0.07 21.64
C SER A 49 3.44 1.25 21.59
N ALA A 50 2.38 1.13 20.77
CA ALA A 50 1.32 2.12 20.68
C ALA A 50 0.62 2.37 22.02
N ALA A 51 0.14 1.30 22.67
CA ALA A 51 -0.53 1.41 23.96
C ALA A 51 0.38 2.04 25.03
N SER A 52 1.66 1.65 25.07
CA SER A 52 2.66 2.20 25.98
C SER A 52 2.85 3.70 25.77
N ARG A 53 2.98 4.14 24.52
CA ARG A 53 3.17 5.55 24.19
C ARG A 53 1.96 6.42 24.52
N VAL A 54 0.75 5.91 24.28
CA VAL A 54 -0.48 6.59 24.70
C VAL A 54 -0.54 6.71 26.23
N ARG A 55 -0.19 5.64 26.95
CA ARG A 55 -0.15 5.63 28.42
C ARG A 55 0.83 6.67 28.96
N GLU A 56 2.02 6.74 28.40
CA GLU A 56 3.04 7.71 28.80
C GLU A 56 2.52 9.16 28.66
N SER A 57 1.87 9.48 27.54
CA SER A 57 1.28 10.80 27.30
C SER A 57 0.15 11.11 28.29
N LEU A 58 -0.75 10.16 28.55
CA LEU A 58 -1.84 10.34 29.52
C LEU A 58 -1.29 10.52 30.94
N ASN A 59 -0.28 9.75 31.33
CA ASN A 59 0.36 9.88 32.63
C ASN A 59 0.99 11.27 32.81
N LYS A 60 1.60 11.85 31.77
CA LYS A 60 2.13 13.22 31.84
C LYS A 60 1.04 14.25 32.12
N VAL A 61 -0.13 14.09 31.50
CA VAL A 61 -1.29 14.98 31.70
C VAL A 61 -1.94 14.78 33.06
N LEU A 62 -2.06 13.54 33.54
CA LEU A 62 -2.72 13.22 34.80
C LEU A 62 -1.82 13.46 36.02
N SER A 63 -0.50 13.29 35.91
CA SER A 63 0.42 13.34 37.05
C SER A 63 0.34 14.62 37.91
N PRO A 64 0.16 15.84 37.36
CA PRO A 64 0.02 17.03 38.20
C PRO A 64 -1.30 17.02 38.97
N ILE A 65 -2.38 16.55 38.34
CA ILE A 65 -3.71 16.45 38.96
C ILE A 65 -3.68 15.38 40.07
N THR A 66 -3.09 14.23 39.79
CA THR A 66 -2.91 13.14 40.75
C THR A 66 -2.08 13.62 41.96
N SER A 67 -0.99 14.35 41.71
CA SER A 67 -0.13 14.89 42.77
C SER A 67 -0.86 15.91 43.64
N TYR A 68 -1.53 16.88 43.01
CA TYR A 68 -2.34 17.89 43.71
C TYR A 68 -3.41 17.24 44.58
N ARG A 69 -4.17 16.30 44.02
CA ARG A 69 -5.22 15.57 44.73
C ARG A 69 -4.68 14.78 45.90
N THR A 70 -3.57 14.07 45.70
CA THR A 70 -2.91 13.29 46.76
C THR A 70 -2.49 14.19 47.92
N ASN A 71 -1.99 15.40 47.62
CA ASN A 71 -1.61 16.37 48.65
C ASN A 71 -2.83 16.88 49.43
N LEU A 72 -3.93 17.24 48.77
CA LEU A 72 -5.15 17.65 49.46
C LEU A 72 -5.71 16.56 50.38
N GLN A 73 -5.69 15.31 49.92
CA GLN A 73 -6.13 14.15 50.72
C GLN A 73 -5.26 13.93 51.94
N ARG A 74 -3.94 14.07 51.81
CA ARG A 74 -3.01 13.98 52.94
C ARG A 74 -3.20 15.10 53.96
N SER A 75 -3.57 16.30 53.51
CA SER A 75 -3.84 17.44 54.38
C SER A 75 -5.25 17.45 54.99
N GLY A 76 -6.07 16.42 54.72
CA GLY A 76 -7.47 16.37 55.20
C GLY A 76 -8.39 17.41 54.54
N LEU A 77 -7.96 18.04 53.46
CA LEU A 77 -8.73 19.05 52.72
C LEU A 77 -9.59 18.43 51.61
N ARG A 78 -9.49 17.11 51.41
CA ARG A 78 -10.28 16.36 50.43
C ARG A 78 -10.43 14.90 50.85
N ASP A 79 -11.61 14.34 50.64
CA ASP A 79 -11.86 12.92 50.83
C ASP A 79 -11.27 12.04 49.72
N ARG A 80 -11.22 10.73 49.99
CA ARG A 80 -10.94 9.74 48.93
C ARG A 80 -12.13 9.69 47.98
N ASP A 81 -11.84 9.79 46.68
CA ASP A 81 -12.87 9.78 45.62
C ASP A 81 -12.49 8.80 44.49
N SER A 82 -13.36 8.69 43.48
CA SER A 82 -13.21 7.81 42.33
C SER A 82 -12.56 8.46 41.10
N TRP A 83 -11.95 9.65 41.24
CA TRP A 83 -11.41 10.41 40.12
C TRP A 83 -10.38 9.59 39.31
N PRO A 84 -10.35 9.73 37.98
CA PRO A 84 -9.39 9.02 37.12
C PRO A 84 -7.95 9.18 37.61
N SER A 85 -7.22 8.06 37.61
CA SER A 85 -5.80 7.97 37.98
C SER A 85 -5.07 7.12 36.95
N GLU A 86 -3.75 7.25 36.90
CA GLU A 86 -2.87 6.51 35.97
C GLU A 86 -3.06 4.99 36.10
N SER A 87 -3.29 4.52 37.32
CA SER A 87 -3.51 3.11 37.65
C SER A 87 -4.84 2.53 37.15
N ARG A 88 -5.79 3.37 36.74
CA ARG A 88 -7.12 2.96 36.24
C ARG A 88 -7.25 3.13 34.74
N LEU A 89 -6.16 3.42 34.03
CA LEU A 89 -6.16 3.61 32.58
C LEU A 89 -6.11 2.27 31.84
N GLU A 90 -7.26 1.90 31.29
CA GLU A 90 -7.38 0.86 30.28
C GLU A 90 -7.17 1.47 28.89
N ILE A 91 -6.20 0.94 28.15
CA ILE A 91 -5.86 1.42 26.81
C ILE A 91 -5.96 0.24 25.87
N GLU A 92 -6.86 0.37 24.92
CA GLU A 92 -7.08 -0.59 23.84
C GLU A 92 -6.65 0.04 22.51
N VAL A 93 -5.92 -0.74 21.70
CA VAL A 93 -5.54 -0.35 20.35
C VAL A 93 -6.32 -1.22 19.38
N SER A 94 -7.29 -0.59 18.73
CA SER A 94 -8.17 -1.22 17.74
C SER A 94 -7.42 -1.72 16.52
N GLN A 95 -8.12 -2.47 15.67
CA GLN A 95 -7.56 -2.91 14.39
C GLN A 95 -7.28 -1.71 13.48
N PRO A 96 -6.19 -1.77 12.69
CA PRO A 96 -5.89 -0.72 11.72
C PRO A 96 -6.97 -0.67 10.64
N PHE A 97 -7.41 0.54 10.30
CA PHE A 97 -8.39 0.77 9.23
C PHE A 97 -7.77 1.32 7.94
N GLY A 98 -6.45 1.56 7.94
CA GLY A 98 -5.76 2.11 6.79
C GLY A 98 -4.25 1.92 6.86
N LEU A 99 -3.63 1.91 5.68
CA LEU A 99 -2.19 1.79 5.50
C LEU A 99 -1.72 2.86 4.52
N ILE A 100 -0.69 3.61 4.92
CA ILE A 100 -0.03 4.58 4.06
C ILE A 100 1.34 4.00 3.71
N ARG A 101 1.56 3.69 2.43
CA ARG A 101 2.84 3.24 1.89
C ARG A 101 3.53 4.42 1.20
N PHE A 102 4.72 4.77 1.66
CA PHE A 102 5.59 5.72 0.97
C PHE A 102 6.45 4.96 -0.03
N VAL A 103 6.38 5.35 -1.29
CA VAL A 103 7.13 4.74 -2.39
C VAL A 103 8.02 5.78 -3.06
N LYS A 104 9.03 5.35 -3.81
CA LYS A 104 9.85 6.28 -4.58
C LYS A 104 9.04 6.80 -5.77
N GLU A 105 9.13 8.11 -6.02
CA GLU A 105 8.56 8.68 -7.25
C GLU A 105 9.19 8.00 -8.48
N PRO A 106 8.40 7.73 -9.53
CA PRO A 106 8.94 7.17 -10.75
C PRO A 106 9.96 8.14 -11.37
N PRO A 107 11.13 7.64 -11.82
CA PRO A 107 12.13 8.49 -12.45
C PRO A 107 11.56 9.11 -13.73
N LYS A 108 11.82 10.41 -13.96
CA LYS A 108 11.32 11.15 -15.13
C LYS A 108 11.79 10.57 -16.47
N ASN A 109 12.95 9.90 -16.46
CA ASN A 109 13.50 9.15 -17.58
C ASN A 109 13.82 7.75 -17.07
N VAL A 110 12.94 6.79 -17.36
CA VAL A 110 13.24 5.37 -17.10
C VAL A 110 14.20 4.93 -18.21
N ALA A 111 15.48 4.72 -17.86
CA ALA A 111 16.35 3.96 -18.75
C ALA A 111 15.81 2.53 -18.78
N GLU A 112 15.35 2.07 -19.95
CA GLU A 112 14.84 0.71 -20.05
C GLU A 112 15.96 -0.28 -19.70
N PRO A 113 15.72 -1.19 -18.74
CA PRO A 113 16.66 -2.26 -18.50
C PRO A 113 16.79 -3.10 -19.79
N PRO A 114 17.92 -3.80 -19.96
CA PRO A 114 18.07 -4.80 -21.01
C PRO A 114 16.83 -5.70 -21.10
N GLU A 115 16.36 -5.98 -22.31
CA GLU A 115 15.11 -6.69 -22.58
C GLU A 115 15.06 -8.06 -21.88
N ASP A 116 16.20 -8.74 -21.78
CA ASP A 116 16.35 -10.02 -21.08
C ASP A 116 16.17 -9.92 -19.57
N ILE A 117 16.52 -8.78 -18.96
CA ILE A 117 16.28 -8.50 -17.54
C ILE A 117 14.82 -8.14 -17.34
N LYS A 118 14.26 -7.28 -18.23
CA LYS A 118 12.86 -6.87 -18.18
C LYS A 118 11.93 -8.09 -18.22
N ARG A 119 12.11 -8.96 -19.22
CA ARG A 119 11.32 -10.19 -19.37
C ARG A 119 11.42 -11.09 -18.14
N ARG A 120 12.62 -11.29 -17.59
CA ARG A 120 12.81 -12.11 -16.36
C ARG A 120 12.08 -11.53 -15.15
N VAL A 121 12.06 -10.20 -15.01
CA VAL A 121 11.33 -9.52 -13.94
C VAL A 121 9.83 -9.63 -14.13
N GLU A 122 9.32 -9.50 -15.36
CA GLU A 122 7.90 -9.66 -15.69
C GLU A 122 7.43 -11.10 -15.47
N GLU A 123 8.18 -12.11 -15.92
CA GLU A 123 7.88 -13.53 -15.67
C GLU A 123 7.86 -13.88 -14.16
N GLU A 124 8.76 -13.29 -13.37
CA GLU A 124 8.74 -13.43 -11.91
C GLU A 124 7.54 -12.71 -11.29
N ALA A 125 7.21 -11.50 -11.76
CA ALA A 125 6.07 -10.73 -11.28
C ALA A 125 4.74 -11.47 -11.51
N ILE A 126 4.53 -12.06 -12.69
CA ILE A 126 3.35 -12.87 -13.00
C ILE A 126 3.26 -14.09 -12.07
N ARG A 127 4.38 -14.78 -11.84
CA ARG A 127 4.43 -15.93 -10.91
C ARG A 127 4.07 -15.53 -9.48
N ILE A 128 4.58 -14.40 -9.01
CA ILE A 128 4.24 -13.84 -7.69
C ILE A 128 2.75 -13.49 -7.62
N ALA A 129 2.21 -12.83 -8.65
CA ALA A 129 0.80 -12.48 -8.71
C ALA A 129 -0.11 -13.72 -8.65
N LEU A 130 0.17 -14.75 -9.45
CA LEU A 130 -0.57 -16.03 -9.41
C LEU A 130 -0.54 -16.67 -8.03
N LYS A 131 0.63 -16.71 -7.39
CA LYS A 131 0.78 -17.27 -6.03
C LYS A 131 -0.06 -16.49 -5.02
N ILE A 132 -0.02 -15.16 -5.08
CA ILE A 132 -0.77 -14.30 -4.16
C ILE A 132 -2.28 -14.49 -4.34
N GLU A 133 -2.76 -14.59 -5.58
CA GLU A 133 -4.18 -14.87 -5.84
C GLU A 133 -4.61 -16.22 -5.24
N ALA A 134 -3.76 -17.24 -5.38
CA ALA A 134 -4.00 -18.56 -4.81
C ALA A 134 -3.97 -18.56 -3.27
N ASP A 135 -2.99 -17.88 -2.66
CA ASP A 135 -2.87 -17.71 -1.21
C ASP A 135 -4.08 -16.95 -0.63
N GLU A 136 -4.67 -16.03 -1.41
CA GLU A 136 -5.92 -15.34 -1.09
C GLU A 136 -7.16 -16.16 -1.40
N GLY A 137 -7.02 -17.42 -1.81
CA GLY A 137 -8.11 -18.37 -2.02
C GLY A 137 -8.88 -18.16 -3.31
N ARG A 138 -8.26 -17.60 -4.35
CA ARG A 138 -8.84 -17.40 -5.69
C ARG A 138 -8.25 -18.40 -6.68
N ILE A 139 -8.96 -18.61 -7.79
CA ILE A 139 -8.53 -19.47 -8.89
C ILE A 139 -7.98 -18.58 -9.99
N ALA A 140 -6.65 -18.51 -10.11
CA ALA A 140 -5.95 -17.65 -11.05
C ALA A 140 -5.22 -18.45 -12.14
N THR A 141 -5.37 -18.01 -13.40
CA THR A 141 -4.75 -18.63 -14.58
C THR A 141 -4.19 -17.57 -15.51
N PRO A 142 -2.99 -17.77 -16.09
CA PRO A 142 -2.48 -16.88 -17.13
C PRO A 142 -3.36 -16.95 -18.38
N VAL A 143 -3.44 -15.85 -19.13
CA VAL A 143 -4.17 -15.79 -20.40
C VAL A 143 -3.23 -15.40 -21.56
N PRO A 144 -3.61 -15.66 -22.82
CA PRO A 144 -2.81 -15.24 -23.97
C PRO A 144 -2.75 -13.72 -24.13
N GLU A 145 -1.67 -13.19 -24.72
CA GLU A 145 -1.44 -11.76 -24.97
C GLU A 145 -2.59 -11.08 -25.76
N SER A 146 -3.30 -11.84 -26.61
CA SER A 146 -4.47 -11.35 -27.36
C SER A 146 -5.63 -10.85 -26.50
N GLU A 147 -5.63 -11.20 -25.21
CA GLU A 147 -6.64 -10.76 -24.24
C GLU A 147 -6.34 -9.37 -23.67
N HIS A 148 -5.12 -8.85 -23.82
CA HIS A 148 -4.66 -7.54 -23.29
C HIS A 148 -4.67 -7.43 -21.75
N TYR A 149 -4.50 -8.56 -21.07
CA TYR A 149 -4.17 -8.68 -19.63
C TYR A 149 -3.42 -9.98 -19.39
N ASP A 150 -2.74 -10.13 -18.25
CA ASP A 150 -1.89 -11.31 -17.97
C ASP A 150 -2.63 -12.46 -17.29
N ILE A 151 -3.49 -12.15 -16.32
CA ILE A 151 -4.09 -13.14 -15.41
C ILE A 151 -5.59 -12.97 -15.33
N LYS A 152 -6.32 -14.07 -15.52
CA LYS A 152 -7.73 -14.21 -15.15
C LYS A 152 -7.83 -14.83 -13.77
N SER A 153 -8.45 -14.15 -12.82
CA SER A 153 -8.66 -14.64 -11.45
C SER A 153 -10.14 -14.63 -11.10
N ILE A 154 -10.62 -15.72 -10.50
CA ILE A 154 -12.00 -15.87 -10.05
C ILE A 154 -11.99 -16.13 -8.55
N ASP A 155 -12.73 -15.31 -7.79
CA ASP A 155 -13.00 -15.61 -6.39
C ASP A 155 -14.15 -16.62 -6.28
N PRO A 156 -13.91 -17.87 -5.85
CA PRO A 156 -14.94 -18.89 -5.76
C PRO A 156 -16.01 -18.59 -4.70
N ARG A 157 -15.73 -17.70 -3.72
CA ARG A 157 -16.68 -17.33 -2.67
C ARG A 157 -17.74 -16.34 -3.16
N THR A 158 -17.36 -15.44 -4.06
CA THR A 158 -18.21 -14.33 -4.51
C THR A 158 -18.61 -14.45 -5.98
N GLY A 159 -17.90 -15.26 -6.77
CA GLY A 159 -18.01 -15.30 -8.23
C GLY A 159 -17.37 -14.10 -8.93
N GLU A 160 -16.66 -13.24 -8.19
CA GLU A 160 -16.02 -12.06 -8.78
C GLU A 160 -14.95 -12.46 -9.79
N LEU A 161 -15.06 -11.93 -11.01
CA LEU A 161 -14.05 -12.07 -12.07
C LEU A 161 -13.13 -10.86 -12.06
N ARG A 162 -11.82 -11.12 -11.94
CA ARG A 162 -10.75 -10.12 -11.99
C ARG A 162 -9.89 -10.37 -13.23
N LYS A 163 -9.71 -9.33 -14.05
CA LYS A 163 -8.74 -9.26 -15.14
C LYS A 163 -7.54 -8.47 -14.63
N ILE A 164 -6.40 -9.14 -14.50
CA ILE A 164 -5.23 -8.59 -13.81
C ILE A 164 -4.11 -8.38 -14.83
N GLU A 165 -3.65 -7.15 -14.92
CA GLU A 165 -2.42 -6.74 -15.60
C GLU A 165 -1.28 -6.65 -14.59
N VAL A 166 -0.11 -7.20 -14.89
CA VAL A 166 1.02 -7.28 -13.97
C VAL A 166 2.21 -6.51 -14.52
N LYS A 167 2.69 -5.51 -13.76
CA LYS A 167 3.93 -4.79 -14.07
C LYS A 167 4.99 -5.10 -13.03
N GLY A 168 6.15 -5.54 -13.49
CA GLY A 168 7.30 -5.93 -12.66
C GLY A 168 8.41 -4.87 -12.64
N HIS A 169 8.90 -4.54 -11.45
CA HIS A 169 10.05 -3.65 -11.24
C HIS A 169 11.16 -4.34 -10.45
N ALA A 170 12.37 -4.24 -10.98
CA ALA A 170 13.56 -4.74 -10.31
C ALA A 170 13.86 -4.00 -8.99
N GLY A 171 13.63 -2.68 -8.95
CA GLY A 171 13.87 -1.81 -7.82
C GLY A 171 12.58 -1.36 -7.12
N CYS A 172 12.67 -0.30 -6.32
CA CYS A 172 11.56 0.21 -5.52
C CYS A 172 10.64 1.20 -6.25
N GLU A 173 10.74 1.29 -7.57
CA GLU A 173 9.90 2.14 -8.41
C GLU A 173 8.47 1.60 -8.47
N VAL A 174 7.50 2.50 -8.44
CA VAL A 174 6.06 2.15 -8.53
C VAL A 174 5.43 3.00 -9.62
N TYR A 175 5.30 2.41 -10.81
CA TYR A 175 4.56 2.95 -11.94
C TYR A 175 4.12 1.81 -12.87
N ALA A 176 3.23 2.12 -13.80
CA ALA A 176 2.84 1.21 -14.87
C ALA A 176 2.71 1.99 -16.16
N GLU A 177 3.15 1.38 -17.25
CA GLU A 177 2.89 1.87 -18.61
C GLU A 177 1.92 0.87 -19.24
N LEU A 178 0.78 1.38 -19.69
CA LEU A 178 -0.21 0.57 -20.41
C LEU A 178 -0.11 0.89 -21.90
N THR A 179 -0.24 -0.14 -22.74
CA THR A 179 -0.50 0.08 -24.16
C THR A 179 -1.89 0.71 -24.37
N ASP A 180 -2.15 1.28 -25.55
CA ASP A 180 -3.47 1.86 -25.86
C ASP A 180 -4.59 0.81 -25.73
N GLU A 181 -4.34 -0.44 -26.11
CA GLU A 181 -5.32 -1.52 -26.01
C GLU A 181 -5.54 -1.97 -24.55
N GLU A 182 -4.47 -2.06 -23.75
CA GLU A 182 -4.58 -2.30 -22.29
C GLU A 182 -5.38 -1.18 -21.61
N ALA A 183 -5.08 0.09 -21.92
CA ALA A 183 -5.77 1.23 -21.32
C ALA A 183 -7.26 1.28 -21.71
N LYS A 184 -7.60 0.99 -22.97
CA LYS A 184 -8.99 0.84 -23.43
C LYS A 184 -9.70 -0.29 -22.70
N LEU A 185 -9.05 -1.45 -22.55
CA LEU A 185 -9.61 -2.58 -21.82
C LEU A 185 -9.84 -2.22 -20.35
N ALA A 186 -8.86 -1.58 -19.70
CA ALA A 186 -8.96 -1.13 -18.32
C ALA A 186 -10.15 -0.19 -18.12
N GLY A 187 -10.33 0.80 -19.00
CA GLY A 187 -11.47 1.72 -18.97
C GLY A 187 -12.82 1.03 -19.18
N LYS A 188 -12.87 0.01 -20.05
CA LYS A 188 -14.09 -0.77 -20.33
C LYS A 188 -14.49 -1.67 -19.17
N GLU A 189 -13.51 -2.32 -18.54
CA GLU A 189 -13.74 -3.33 -17.50
C GLU A 189 -13.88 -2.71 -16.10
N GLY A 190 -13.29 -1.53 -15.88
CA GLY A 190 -13.43 -0.72 -14.67
C GLY A 190 -13.09 -1.53 -13.41
N GLU A 191 -14.08 -1.75 -12.55
CA GLU A 191 -13.93 -2.48 -11.29
C GLU A 191 -13.49 -3.96 -11.43
N ARG A 192 -13.65 -4.56 -12.62
CA ARG A 192 -13.15 -5.90 -12.91
C ARG A 192 -11.69 -5.90 -13.36
N TYR A 193 -11.15 -4.73 -13.73
CA TYR A 193 -9.75 -4.59 -14.13
C TYR A 193 -8.90 -4.23 -12.92
N TRP A 194 -7.79 -4.93 -12.80
CA TRP A 194 -6.83 -4.78 -11.72
C TRP A 194 -5.44 -4.61 -12.31
N LEU A 195 -4.68 -3.68 -11.73
CA LEU A 195 -3.28 -3.48 -12.04
C LEU A 195 -2.45 -3.88 -10.83
N TYR A 196 -1.59 -4.88 -11.00
CA TYR A 196 -0.70 -5.40 -9.98
C TYR A 196 0.70 -4.89 -10.28
N ILE A 197 1.25 -4.08 -9.37
CA ILE A 197 2.64 -3.60 -9.47
C ILE A 197 3.48 -4.42 -8.50
N VAL A 198 4.30 -5.32 -9.03
CA VAL A 198 5.27 -6.09 -8.26
C VAL A 198 6.61 -5.38 -8.34
N TYR A 199 7.17 -5.02 -7.18
CA TYR A 199 8.39 -4.21 -7.11
C TYR A 199 9.36 -4.79 -6.09
N ASP A 200 10.59 -4.29 -6.11
CA ASP A 200 11.69 -4.73 -5.24
C ASP A 200 12.09 -6.19 -5.48
N VAL A 201 11.90 -6.69 -6.71
CA VAL A 201 12.12 -8.11 -7.07
C VAL A 201 13.57 -8.53 -6.82
N LYS A 202 14.55 -7.65 -7.08
CA LYS A 202 15.98 -7.96 -6.87
C LYS A 202 16.36 -8.16 -5.39
N SER A 203 15.53 -7.71 -4.44
CA SER A 203 15.82 -7.88 -3.01
C SER A 203 15.64 -9.32 -2.51
N GLY A 204 14.94 -10.16 -3.27
CA GLY A 204 14.48 -11.47 -2.80
C GLY A 204 13.25 -11.41 -1.89
N SER A 205 12.76 -10.21 -1.57
CA SER A 205 11.52 -9.95 -0.83
C SER A 205 10.61 -9.02 -1.63
N PRO A 206 10.07 -9.49 -2.78
CA PRO A 206 9.22 -8.67 -3.64
C PRO A 206 7.99 -8.19 -2.89
N LYS A 207 7.55 -6.98 -3.23
CA LYS A 207 6.35 -6.34 -2.69
C LYS A 207 5.34 -6.17 -3.80
N ILE A 208 4.06 -6.14 -3.45
CA ILE A 208 2.99 -5.97 -4.42
C ILE A 208 2.06 -4.82 -4.00
N LEU A 209 1.58 -4.07 -4.99
CA LEU A 209 0.47 -3.14 -4.86
C LEU A 209 -0.62 -3.53 -5.85
N LYS A 210 -1.87 -3.52 -5.39
CA LYS A 210 -3.05 -3.94 -6.15
C LYS A 210 -3.99 -2.77 -6.32
N PHE A 211 -4.17 -2.31 -7.56
CA PHE A 211 -5.04 -1.18 -7.89
C PHE A 211 -6.26 -1.69 -8.64
N ARG A 212 -7.44 -1.54 -8.04
CA ARG A 212 -8.72 -1.82 -8.69
C ARG A 212 -9.15 -0.60 -9.49
N ASP A 213 -9.61 -0.79 -10.73
CA ASP A 213 -9.96 0.31 -11.64
C ASP A 213 -8.85 1.38 -11.70
N PRO A 214 -7.64 1.04 -12.21
CA PRO A 214 -6.48 1.92 -12.16
C PRO A 214 -6.71 3.25 -12.89
N ILE A 215 -7.60 3.30 -13.87
CA ILE A 215 -7.97 4.52 -14.59
C ILE A 215 -8.64 5.54 -13.66
N LYS A 216 -9.41 5.07 -12.67
CA LYS A 216 -10.05 5.94 -11.65
C LYS A 216 -9.22 6.09 -10.37
N THR A 217 -8.41 5.10 -10.01
CA THR A 217 -7.73 5.06 -8.71
C THR A 217 -6.27 5.50 -8.74
N MET A 218 -5.70 5.74 -9.92
CA MET A 218 -4.33 6.23 -10.08
C MET A 218 -4.26 7.51 -10.91
N ASN A 219 -3.19 8.28 -10.70
CA ASN A 219 -2.85 9.39 -11.59
C ASN A 219 -2.23 8.84 -12.89
N TRP A 220 -2.67 9.33 -14.04
CA TRP A 220 -2.13 8.94 -15.34
C TRP A 220 -1.99 10.13 -16.29
N LYS A 221 -1.14 9.94 -17.30
CA LYS A 221 -0.95 10.87 -18.43
C LYS A 221 -0.63 10.08 -19.68
N ILE A 222 -1.00 10.60 -20.83
CA ILE A 222 -0.61 10.02 -22.12
C ILE A 222 0.76 10.57 -22.51
N PHE A 223 1.64 9.71 -23.01
CA PHE A 223 2.91 10.10 -23.62
C PHE A 223 3.20 9.19 -24.81
N GLU A 224 3.88 9.73 -25.83
CA GLU A 224 4.24 8.97 -27.02
C GLU A 224 5.62 8.35 -26.88
N ARG A 225 5.73 7.06 -27.17
CA ARG A 225 6.99 6.33 -27.21
C ARG A 225 7.44 6.20 -28.67
N VAL A 226 8.40 7.04 -29.07
CA VAL A 226 8.95 7.02 -30.44
C VAL A 226 10.05 5.97 -30.54
N GLU A 227 9.74 4.80 -31.10
CA GLU A 227 10.73 3.77 -31.40
C GLU A 227 11.41 4.05 -32.76
N ARG A 228 12.74 4.14 -32.78
CA ARG A 228 13.50 4.27 -34.03
C ARG A 228 13.76 2.88 -34.62
N ARG A 229 13.06 2.54 -35.70
CA ARG A 229 13.26 1.29 -36.44
C ARG A 229 14.10 1.51 -37.70
N TRP A 230 15.08 0.64 -37.91
CA TRP A 230 15.88 0.61 -39.12
C TRP A 230 15.37 -0.51 -40.02
N LEU A 231 14.75 -0.16 -41.14
CA LEU A 231 14.39 -1.12 -42.17
C LEU A 231 15.62 -1.36 -43.06
N LEU A 232 16.12 -2.58 -43.05
CA LEU A 232 17.22 -3.00 -43.91
C LEU A 232 16.68 -3.89 -45.03
N TRP A 233 17.10 -3.63 -46.26
CA TRP A 233 16.80 -4.49 -47.41
C TRP A 233 18.10 -4.93 -48.09
N PRO A 234 18.13 -6.12 -48.73
CA PRO A 234 19.29 -6.57 -49.49
C PRO A 234 19.66 -5.58 -50.58
N LYS A 235 20.96 -5.37 -50.80
CA LYS A 235 21.45 -4.39 -51.79
C LYS A 235 21.12 -4.73 -53.25
N ASN A 236 20.75 -5.98 -53.55
CA ASN A 236 20.45 -6.44 -54.90
C ASN A 236 19.09 -7.14 -54.96
N LYS A 237 18.22 -6.71 -55.89
CA LYS A 237 17.22 -7.60 -56.46
C LYS A 237 17.99 -8.66 -57.26
N LEU A 238 17.84 -9.94 -56.92
CA LEU A 238 18.20 -10.99 -57.86
C LEU A 238 17.33 -10.77 -59.12
N PRO A 239 17.91 -10.86 -60.33
CA PRO A 239 17.20 -10.65 -61.59
C PRO A 239 16.02 -11.63 -61.77
#